data_AF-A0A015JFF6-F1
#
_entry.id   AF-A0A015JFF6-F1
#
_cell.length_a   1.000
_cell.length_b   1.000
_cell.length_c   1.000
_cell.angle_alpha   90.00
_cell.angle_beta   90.00
_cell.angle_gamma   90.00
#
_symmetry.space_group_name_H-M   'P 1'
#
loop_
_entity.id
_entity.type
_entity.pdbx_description
1 polymer ?
#
loop_
_entity_poly.entity_id
_entity_poly.type
_entity_poly.pdbx_seq_one_letter_code
_entity_poly.pdbx_strand_id
1 'polypeptide(L)'
;MDEVKLISDDVFEQIKDFNPFRLTEEQRSLVNKLITDEELKENYAENGLCRNCKQPKRIFYQCSYCMFQQNFKNWTSGNHEIDEFIKKAQLKADIMELIVEWIEYDKFENVEYLAKGGFGITFKAVWKDGPICNCNNNQWEREGETKVALKCLYNSQGITTDFLKEVESNILVYWSGYTVRCFGIPNIQKQIIS
;
A
#
# COMPACT_ATOMS: atom_id res chain seq x y z
N MET A 1 -0.07 -0.16 -12.60
CA MET A 1 -0.06 -1.25 -11.61
C MET A 1 -1.09 -2.32 -11.99
N ASP A 2 -0.64 -3.56 -12.19
CA ASP A 2 -1.52 -4.68 -12.57
C ASP A 2 -2.50 -5.08 -11.46
N GLU A 3 -3.52 -5.87 -11.80
CA GLU A 3 -4.49 -6.43 -10.85
C GLU A 3 -3.85 -7.39 -9.85
N VAL A 4 -4.41 -7.45 -8.64
CA VAL A 4 -3.99 -8.40 -7.61
C VAL A 4 -4.62 -9.76 -7.92
N LYS A 5 -3.80 -10.73 -8.32
CA LYS A 5 -4.26 -12.09 -8.61
C LYS A 5 -4.55 -12.86 -7.32
N LEU A 6 -5.53 -13.76 -7.36
CA LEU A 6 -6.00 -14.54 -6.22
C LEU A 6 -5.95 -16.04 -6.54
N ILE A 7 -5.62 -16.84 -5.54
CA ILE A 7 -5.70 -18.30 -5.62
C ILE A 7 -7.15 -18.72 -5.35
N SER A 8 -7.67 -19.68 -6.12
CA SER A 8 -9.02 -20.22 -5.93
C SER A 8 -9.14 -21.03 -4.65
N ASP A 9 -10.36 -21.16 -4.13
CA ASP A 9 -10.64 -21.88 -2.89
C ASP A 9 -10.24 -23.35 -2.97
N ASP A 10 -10.51 -24.01 -4.10
CA ASP A 10 -10.14 -25.41 -4.33
C ASP A 10 -8.63 -25.63 -4.31
N VAL A 11 -7.85 -24.69 -4.87
CA VAL A 11 -6.40 -24.77 -4.84
C VAL A 11 -5.89 -24.51 -3.43
N PHE A 12 -6.43 -23.48 -2.76
CA PHE A 12 -6.05 -23.12 -1.41
C PHE A 12 -6.24 -24.29 -0.44
N GLU A 13 -7.40 -24.97 -0.48
CA GLU A 13 -7.70 -26.10 0.40
C GLU A 13 -6.72 -27.27 0.25
N GLN A 14 -6.15 -27.46 -0.93
CA GLN A 14 -5.16 -28.51 -1.20
C GLN A 14 -3.77 -28.18 -0.65
N ILE A 15 -3.43 -26.90 -0.50
CA ILE A 15 -2.06 -26.45 -0.16
C ILE A 15 -1.97 -25.71 1.18
N LYS A 16 -3.09 -25.40 1.84
CA LYS A 16 -3.15 -24.56 3.06
C LYS A 16 -2.32 -25.07 4.25
N ASP A 17 -2.09 -26.37 4.30
CA ASP A 17 -1.35 -27.05 5.38
C ASP A 17 0.12 -27.31 5.02
N PHE A 18 0.54 -26.97 3.80
CA PHE A 18 1.93 -27.09 3.40
C PHE A 18 2.77 -26.00 4.07
N ASN A 19 4.03 -26.34 4.39
CA ASN A 19 5.02 -25.37 4.78
C ASN A 19 5.75 -24.88 3.52
N PRO A 20 5.54 -23.63 3.06
CA PRO A 20 6.13 -23.13 1.81
C PRO A 20 7.66 -23.15 1.85
N PHE A 21 8.24 -22.97 3.04
CA PHE A 21 9.69 -22.97 3.26
C PHE A 21 10.30 -24.39 3.27
N ARG A 22 9.46 -25.43 3.33
CA ARG A 22 9.89 -26.84 3.49
C ARG A 22 8.97 -27.81 2.73
N LEU A 23 8.77 -27.56 1.44
CA LEU A 23 8.02 -28.46 0.56
C LEU A 23 8.83 -29.71 0.19
N THR A 24 8.19 -30.88 0.25
CA THR A 24 8.72 -32.10 -0.39
C THR A 24 8.67 -31.98 -1.92
N GLU A 25 9.36 -32.87 -2.64
CA GLU A 25 9.30 -32.90 -4.12
C GLU A 25 7.87 -33.09 -4.64
N GLU A 26 7.09 -33.97 -4.00
CA GLU A 26 5.68 -34.20 -4.33
C GLU A 26 4.83 -32.96 -4.09
N GLN A 27 4.98 -32.31 -2.93
CA GLN A 27 4.25 -31.08 -2.61
C GLN A 27 4.60 -29.94 -3.58
N ARG A 28 5.88 -29.79 -3.92
CA ARG A 28 6.35 -28.81 -4.90
C ARG A 28 5.77 -29.08 -6.29
N SER A 29 5.75 -30.35 -6.72
CA SER A 29 5.14 -30.76 -7.98
C SER A 29 3.65 -30.43 -8.02
N LEU A 30 2.92 -30.71 -6.94
CA LEU A 30 1.51 -30.38 -6.82
C LEU A 30 1.26 -28.87 -6.88
N VAL A 31 2.01 -28.08 -6.12
CA VAL A 31 1.91 -26.60 -6.14
C VAL A 31 2.17 -26.07 -7.55
N ASN A 32 3.21 -26.53 -8.23
CA ASN A 32 3.55 -26.11 -9.60
C ASN A 32 2.44 -26.45 -10.61
N LYS A 33 1.69 -27.52 -10.36
CA LYS A 33 0.54 -27.92 -11.19
C LYS A 33 -0.71 -27.10 -10.90
N LEU A 34 -0.96 -26.75 -9.64
CA LEU A 34 -2.17 -26.04 -9.21
C LEU A 34 -2.08 -24.52 -9.42
N ILE A 35 -0.90 -23.93 -9.19
CA ILE A 35 -0.66 -22.49 -9.36
C ILE A 35 0.11 -22.30 -10.67
N THR A 36 -0.61 -21.96 -11.74
CA THR A 36 -0.01 -21.73 -13.06
C THR A 36 0.59 -20.35 -13.22
N ASP A 37 0.17 -19.39 -12.39
CA ASP A 37 0.72 -18.04 -12.39
C ASP A 37 2.06 -18.02 -11.66
N GLU A 38 3.13 -17.68 -12.38
CA GLU A 38 4.49 -17.71 -11.83
C GLU A 38 4.68 -16.71 -10.67
N GLU A 39 4.10 -15.51 -10.78
CA GLU A 39 4.18 -14.49 -9.73
C GLU A 39 3.51 -14.97 -8.44
N LEU A 40 2.31 -15.57 -8.52
CA LEU A 40 1.65 -16.15 -7.35
C LEU A 40 2.43 -17.33 -6.76
N LYS A 41 3.08 -18.13 -7.60
CA LYS A 41 3.87 -19.28 -7.19
C LYS A 41 5.13 -18.84 -6.44
N GLU A 42 5.84 -17.84 -6.94
CA GLU A 42 6.98 -17.21 -6.27
C GLU A 42 6.56 -16.62 -4.94
N ASN A 43 5.51 -15.78 -4.92
CA ASN A 43 4.98 -15.18 -3.70
C ASN A 43 4.56 -16.24 -2.66
N TYR A 44 3.94 -17.34 -3.09
CA TYR A 44 3.60 -18.46 -2.22
C TYR A 44 4.86 -19.10 -1.61
N ALA A 45 5.87 -19.40 -2.43
CA ALA A 45 7.10 -20.04 -1.98
C ALA A 45 7.90 -19.15 -1.01
N GLU A 46 7.90 -17.83 -1.24
CA GLU A 46 8.63 -16.87 -0.41
C GLU A 46 7.92 -16.53 0.90
N ASN A 47 6.60 -16.40 0.89
CA ASN A 47 5.88 -15.79 2.01
C ASN A 47 4.73 -16.64 2.55
N GLY A 48 4.27 -17.63 1.78
CA GLY A 48 3.06 -18.40 2.08
C GLY A 48 1.78 -17.58 1.95
N LEU A 49 0.64 -18.22 2.21
CA LEU A 49 -0.69 -17.60 2.12
C LEU A 49 -1.23 -17.25 3.50
N CYS A 50 -2.07 -16.22 3.53
CA CYS A 50 -2.91 -15.92 4.67
C CYS A 50 -4.08 -16.89 4.75
N ARG A 51 -4.32 -17.48 5.92
CA ARG A 51 -5.44 -18.41 6.13
C ARG A 51 -6.81 -17.74 6.06
N ASN A 52 -6.88 -16.44 6.31
CA ASN A 52 -8.15 -15.71 6.37
C ASN A 52 -8.62 -15.23 5.00
N CYS A 53 -7.71 -14.74 4.16
CA CYS A 53 -8.06 -14.12 2.88
C CYS A 53 -7.37 -14.73 1.66
N LYS A 54 -6.52 -15.76 1.85
CA LYS A 54 -5.87 -16.54 0.78
C LYS A 54 -4.86 -15.76 -0.06
N GLN A 55 -4.63 -14.48 0.27
CA GLN A 55 -3.61 -13.64 -0.34
C GLN A 55 -2.22 -14.06 0.14
N PRO A 56 -1.18 -13.90 -0.69
CA PRO A 56 0.19 -13.99 -0.22
C PRO A 56 0.46 -13.04 0.94
N LYS A 57 1.25 -13.52 1.90
CA LYS A 57 1.84 -12.66 2.92
C LYS A 57 2.95 -11.84 2.24
N ARG A 58 3.25 -10.65 2.77
CA ARG A 58 4.31 -9.78 2.21
C ARG A 58 5.14 -9.20 3.36
N ILE A 59 4.64 -8.14 3.98
CA ILE A 59 5.34 -7.39 5.02
C ILE A 59 5.53 -8.27 6.27
N PHE A 60 6.79 -8.62 6.59
CA PHE A 60 7.17 -9.45 7.74
C PHE A 60 6.37 -10.76 7.86
N TYR A 61 6.05 -11.42 6.74
CA TYR A 61 5.20 -12.62 6.71
C TYR A 61 3.79 -12.40 7.28
N GLN A 62 3.36 -11.14 7.38
CA GLN A 62 1.99 -10.76 7.73
C GLN A 62 1.17 -10.50 6.46
N CYS A 63 -0.14 -10.55 6.62
CA CYS A 63 -1.06 -10.34 5.52
C CYS A 63 -1.47 -8.87 5.41
N SER A 64 -0.86 -8.13 4.48
CA SER A 64 -1.18 -6.73 4.21
C SER A 64 -2.67 -6.53 3.96
N TYR A 65 -3.31 -7.43 3.19
CA TYR A 65 -4.76 -7.35 2.94
C TYR A 65 -5.57 -7.37 4.24
N CYS A 66 -5.34 -8.34 5.12
CA CYS A 66 -6.09 -8.42 6.39
C CYS A 66 -5.84 -7.22 7.30
N MET A 67 -4.62 -6.67 7.29
CA MET A 67 -4.28 -5.48 8.07
C MET A 67 -4.97 -4.21 7.53
N PHE A 68 -5.10 -4.08 6.21
CA PHE A 68 -5.78 -2.93 5.58
C PHE A 68 -7.29 -3.11 5.39
N GLN A 69 -7.83 -4.32 5.57
CA GLN A 69 -9.22 -4.66 5.26
C GLN A 69 -10.24 -3.76 5.99
N GLN A 70 -9.94 -3.39 7.25
CA GLN A 70 -10.81 -2.49 8.01
C GLN A 70 -10.81 -1.08 7.41
N ASN A 71 -9.65 -0.60 6.97
CA ASN A 71 -9.52 0.70 6.34
C ASN A 71 -10.36 0.74 5.04
N PHE A 72 -10.26 -0.27 4.18
CA PHE A 72 -11.02 -0.33 2.91
C PHE A 72 -12.53 -0.24 3.06
N LYS A 73 -13.08 -0.60 4.23
CA LYS A 73 -14.53 -0.48 4.50
C LYS A 73 -14.92 0.89 5.04
N ASN A 74 -14.00 1.59 5.67
CA ASN A 74 -14.27 2.76 6.49
C ASN A 74 -13.95 4.09 5.78
N TRP A 75 -13.22 4.06 4.67
CA TRP A 75 -12.93 5.26 3.89
C TRP A 75 -13.22 5.06 2.39
N THR A 76 -13.66 6.13 1.75
CA THR A 76 -13.65 6.31 0.30
C THR A 76 -13.22 7.75 0.03
N SER A 77 -12.42 7.96 -1.01
CA SER A 77 -12.08 9.32 -1.46
C SER A 77 -13.24 9.99 -2.21
N GLY A 78 -14.31 9.26 -2.52
CA GLY A 78 -15.31 9.67 -3.49
C GLY A 78 -14.84 9.55 -4.95
N ASN A 79 -13.62 9.06 -5.18
CA ASN A 79 -13.04 8.79 -6.50
C ASN A 79 -12.60 7.32 -6.59
N HIS A 80 -13.31 6.54 -7.40
CA HIS A 80 -13.04 5.10 -7.58
C HIS A 80 -11.62 4.81 -8.08
N GLU A 81 -11.03 5.67 -8.92
CA GLU A 81 -9.67 5.48 -9.45
C GLU A 81 -8.62 5.63 -8.35
N ILE A 82 -8.79 6.60 -7.44
CA ILE A 82 -7.91 6.74 -6.26
C ILE A 82 -8.07 5.55 -5.33
N ASP A 83 -9.32 5.18 -5.03
CA ASP A 83 -9.61 4.12 -4.07
C ASP A 83 -8.96 2.79 -4.54
N GLU A 84 -9.13 2.47 -5.82
CA GLU A 84 -8.49 1.30 -6.43
C GLU A 84 -6.97 1.43 -6.53
N PHE A 85 -6.42 2.62 -6.83
CA PHE A 85 -4.98 2.84 -6.83
C PHE A 85 -4.36 2.59 -5.45
N ILE A 86 -4.88 3.22 -4.40
CA ILE A 86 -4.36 3.09 -3.03
C ILE A 86 -4.46 1.64 -2.57
N LYS A 87 -5.60 0.98 -2.80
CA LYS A 87 -5.78 -0.43 -2.47
C LYS A 87 -4.75 -1.30 -3.18
N LYS A 88 -4.54 -1.12 -4.49
CA LYS A 88 -3.52 -1.87 -5.23
C LYS A 88 -2.12 -1.58 -4.69
N ALA A 89 -1.81 -0.32 -4.35
CA ALA A 89 -0.48 0.07 -3.87
C ALA A 89 -0.18 -0.58 -2.51
N GLN A 90 -1.16 -0.55 -1.60
CA GLN A 90 -1.06 -1.20 -0.29
C GLN A 90 -0.95 -2.73 -0.37
N LEU A 91 -1.63 -3.36 -1.34
CA LEU A 91 -1.58 -4.82 -1.53
C LEU A 91 -0.31 -5.31 -2.23
N LYS A 92 0.35 -4.44 -3.00
CA LYS A 92 1.61 -4.73 -3.70
C LYS A 92 2.85 -4.29 -2.92
N ALA A 93 2.70 -3.58 -1.81
CA ALA A 93 3.83 -3.18 -0.98
C ALA A 93 4.51 -4.41 -0.35
N ASP A 94 5.76 -4.65 -0.74
CA ASP A 94 6.59 -5.74 -0.22
C ASP A 94 7.40 -5.34 1.01
N ILE A 95 7.64 -4.04 1.17
CA ILE A 95 8.26 -3.45 2.36
C ILE A 95 7.41 -2.28 2.86
N MET A 96 7.60 -1.92 4.12
CA MET A 96 6.79 -0.92 4.80
C MET A 96 6.92 0.47 4.21
N GLU A 97 8.09 0.77 3.68
CA GLU A 97 8.44 2.05 3.10
C GLU A 97 7.68 2.34 1.81
N LEU A 98 7.23 1.28 1.12
CA LEU A 98 6.43 1.36 -0.11
C LEU A 98 4.92 1.45 0.14
N ILE A 99 4.47 1.35 1.40
CA ILE A 99 3.06 1.50 1.72
C ILE A 99 2.65 2.96 1.47
N VAL A 100 1.68 3.14 0.56
CA VAL A 100 0.98 4.41 0.38
C VAL A 100 -0.24 4.44 1.29
N GLU A 101 -0.27 5.39 2.20
CA GLU A 101 -1.35 5.52 3.18
C GLU A 101 -2.45 6.47 2.71
N TRP A 102 -3.70 6.16 3.07
CA TRP A 102 -4.79 7.13 3.03
C TRP A 102 -4.85 7.84 4.38
N ILE A 103 -4.61 9.15 4.40
CA ILE A 103 -4.37 9.89 5.64
C ILE A 103 -5.47 10.94 5.83
N GLU A 104 -6.14 10.93 6.98
CA GLU A 104 -7.12 11.97 7.30
C GLU A 104 -6.41 13.33 7.49
N TYR A 105 -6.93 14.38 6.86
CA TYR A 105 -6.24 15.67 6.81
C TYR A 105 -6.13 16.35 8.20
N ASP A 106 -7.05 16.06 9.11
CA ASP A 106 -7.05 16.56 10.49
C ASP A 106 -5.93 15.97 11.37
N LYS A 107 -5.23 14.94 10.88
CA LYS A 107 -4.00 14.41 11.48
C LYS A 107 -2.78 15.30 11.23
N PHE A 108 -2.91 16.33 10.40
CA PHE A 108 -1.85 17.30 10.15
C PHE A 108 -2.07 18.58 10.98
N GLU A 109 -1.03 19.00 11.69
CA GLU A 109 -0.95 20.23 12.46
C GLU A 109 0.11 21.16 11.90
N ASN A 110 0.06 22.44 12.30
CA ASN A 110 1.05 23.45 11.96
C ASN A 110 1.33 23.51 10.45
N VAL A 111 0.25 23.43 9.65
CA VAL A 111 0.32 23.47 8.19
C VAL A 111 0.68 24.88 7.76
N GLU A 112 1.91 25.05 7.30
CA GLU A 112 2.47 26.34 6.90
C GLU A 112 2.95 26.28 5.45
N TYR A 113 2.70 27.36 4.69
CA TYR A 113 3.24 27.48 3.34
C TYR A 113 4.78 27.38 3.36
N LEU A 114 5.32 26.56 2.46
CA LEU A 114 6.76 26.41 2.28
C LEU A 114 7.23 27.05 0.98
N ALA A 115 6.68 26.61 -0.15
CA ALA A 115 7.11 27.07 -1.47
C ALA A 115 6.06 26.81 -2.55
N LYS A 116 6.09 27.63 -3.60
CA LYS A 116 5.36 27.43 -4.84
C LYS A 116 6.34 26.92 -5.91
N GLY A 117 6.12 25.72 -6.41
CA GLY A 117 6.90 25.11 -7.48
C GLY A 117 6.18 25.18 -8.84
N GLY A 118 6.83 24.64 -9.88
CA GLY A 118 6.25 24.54 -11.22
C GLY A 118 5.06 23.58 -11.32
N PHE A 119 4.97 22.61 -10.41
CA PHE A 119 3.95 21.54 -10.45
C PHE A 119 2.94 21.61 -9.29
N GLY A 120 3.10 22.55 -8.36
CA GLY A 120 2.19 22.65 -7.23
C GLY A 120 2.69 23.59 -6.13
N ILE A 121 1.98 23.56 -5.01
CA ILE A 121 2.31 24.27 -3.78
C ILE A 121 2.72 23.24 -2.73
N THR A 122 3.82 23.51 -2.04
CA THR A 122 4.29 22.68 -0.93
C THR A 122 4.08 23.42 0.38
N PHE A 123 3.58 22.69 1.37
CA PHE A 123 3.44 23.09 2.76
C PHE A 123 4.32 22.20 3.62
N LYS A 124 4.81 22.73 4.74
CA LYS A 124 5.36 21.91 5.82
C LYS A 124 4.25 21.69 6.85
N ALA A 125 4.21 20.51 7.45
CA ALA A 125 3.23 20.16 8.46
C ALA A 125 3.82 19.16 9.46
N VAL A 126 3.11 18.96 10.56
CA VAL A 126 3.37 17.92 11.55
C VAL A 126 2.27 16.87 11.44
N TRP A 127 2.63 15.63 11.13
CA TRP A 127 1.70 14.50 11.14
C TRP A 127 1.72 13.84 12.52
N LYS A 128 0.60 13.92 13.26
CA LYS A 128 0.52 13.46 14.66
C LYS A 128 0.84 11.98 14.85
N ASP A 129 0.27 11.14 14.00
CA ASP A 129 0.47 9.69 14.08
C ASP A 129 1.81 9.28 13.45
N GLY A 130 2.28 10.02 12.44
CA GLY A 130 3.43 9.63 11.64
C GLY A 130 3.21 8.40 10.76
N PRO A 131 4.25 8.04 9.98
CA PRO A 131 4.19 6.90 9.09
C PRO A 131 4.12 5.58 9.86
N ILE A 132 3.60 4.56 9.20
CA ILE A 132 3.73 3.19 9.67
C ILE A 132 5.23 2.81 9.71
N CYS A 133 5.71 2.36 10.88
CA CYS A 133 7.12 2.00 11.11
C CYS A 133 7.34 0.53 11.46
N ASN A 134 6.33 -0.16 11.99
CA ASN A 134 6.39 -1.60 12.27
C ASN A 134 4.98 -2.24 12.25
N CYS A 135 4.89 -3.56 12.39
CA CYS A 135 3.62 -4.24 12.63
C CYS A 135 3.75 -5.33 13.69
N ASN A 136 2.77 -5.38 14.60
CA ASN A 136 2.72 -6.35 15.68
C ASN A 136 1.28 -6.82 15.87
N ASN A 137 1.08 -8.12 16.08
CA ASN A 137 -0.24 -8.73 16.26
C ASN A 137 -1.29 -8.32 15.20
N ASN A 138 -0.88 -8.21 13.92
CA ASN A 138 -1.71 -7.72 12.80
C ASN A 138 -2.21 -6.26 12.95
N GLN A 139 -1.50 -5.43 13.71
CA GLN A 139 -1.75 -4.00 13.84
C GLN A 139 -0.52 -3.21 13.41
N TRP A 140 -0.78 -2.05 12.81
CA TRP A 140 0.27 -1.11 12.40
C TRP A 140 0.77 -0.31 13.59
N GLU A 141 2.08 -0.35 13.81
CA GLU A 141 2.78 0.55 14.72
C GLU A 141 3.22 1.80 13.96
N ARG A 142 3.30 2.92 14.69
CA ARG A 142 3.42 4.26 14.15
C ARG A 142 4.67 4.93 14.73
N GLU A 143 5.38 5.69 13.89
CA GLU A 143 6.58 6.41 14.34
C GLU A 143 6.26 7.53 15.34
N GLY A 144 5.01 7.99 15.36
CA GLY A 144 4.56 9.13 16.15
C GLY A 144 4.81 10.44 15.40
N GLU A 145 4.81 11.55 16.14
CA GLU A 145 4.84 12.89 15.56
C GLU A 145 6.00 13.07 14.56
N THR A 146 5.66 13.31 13.29
CA THR A 146 6.63 13.37 12.19
C THR A 146 6.45 14.65 11.38
N LYS A 147 7.56 15.36 11.10
CA LYS A 147 7.55 16.51 10.19
C LYS A 147 7.48 16.03 8.74
N VAL A 148 6.51 16.55 7.99
CA VAL A 148 6.25 16.14 6.61
C VAL A 148 6.10 17.34 5.67
N ALA A 149 6.25 17.09 4.38
CA ALA A 149 5.90 18.03 3.33
C ALA A 149 4.58 17.59 2.68
N LEU A 150 3.59 18.48 2.65
CA LEU A 150 2.32 18.28 1.94
C LEU A 150 2.42 18.98 0.59
N LYS A 151 2.33 18.23 -0.50
CA LYS A 151 2.39 18.76 -1.87
C LYS A 151 1.00 18.74 -2.49
N CYS A 152 0.48 19.91 -2.85
CA CYS A 152 -0.76 20.07 -3.61
C CYS A 152 -0.41 20.34 -5.07
N LEU A 153 -0.77 19.44 -6.00
CA LEU A 153 -0.50 19.64 -7.42
C LEU A 153 -1.48 20.65 -8.05
N TYR A 154 -1.04 21.40 -9.06
CA TYR A 154 -1.95 22.25 -9.84
C TYR A 154 -2.93 21.40 -10.65
N ASN A 155 -4.11 21.95 -10.94
CA ASN A 155 -5.18 21.28 -11.70
C ASN A 155 -5.69 19.96 -11.07
N SER A 156 -5.49 19.75 -9.77
CA SER A 156 -6.08 18.60 -9.04
C SER A 156 -7.59 18.74 -8.78
N GLN A 157 -8.24 19.79 -9.31
CA GLN A 157 -9.71 19.90 -9.36
C GLN A 157 -10.22 18.91 -10.40
N GLY A 158 -10.28 17.64 -10.00
CA GLY A 158 -10.34 16.49 -10.89
C GLY A 158 -8.98 15.79 -10.86
N ILE A 159 -8.88 14.72 -10.09
CA ILE A 159 -7.65 13.93 -10.02
C ILE A 159 -7.39 13.36 -11.42
N THR A 160 -6.29 13.80 -12.02
CA THR A 160 -5.88 13.34 -13.34
C THR A 160 -5.08 12.05 -13.19
N THR A 161 -5.10 11.23 -14.24
CA THR A 161 -4.23 10.05 -14.36
C THR A 161 -2.75 10.39 -14.17
N ASP A 162 -2.37 11.64 -14.42
CA ASP A 162 -0.99 12.13 -14.25
C ASP A 162 -0.58 12.25 -12.77
N PHE A 163 -1.51 12.61 -11.87
CA PHE A 163 -1.24 12.58 -10.43
C PHE A 163 -0.92 11.15 -9.96
N LEU A 164 -1.78 10.19 -10.33
CA LEU A 164 -1.58 8.79 -9.95
C LEU A 164 -0.28 8.22 -10.55
N LYS A 165 0.08 8.60 -11.77
CA LYS A 165 1.37 8.22 -12.39
C LYS A 165 2.57 8.82 -11.64
N GLU A 166 2.50 10.05 -11.15
CA GLU A 166 3.58 10.64 -10.34
C GLU A 166 3.75 9.87 -9.03
N VAL A 167 2.65 9.54 -8.35
CA VAL A 167 2.69 8.74 -7.11
C VAL A 167 3.21 7.34 -7.40
N GLU A 168 2.71 6.67 -8.44
CA GLU A 168 3.20 5.34 -8.87
C GLU A 168 4.69 5.36 -9.17
N SER A 169 5.14 6.36 -9.93
CA SER A 169 6.56 6.52 -10.26
C SER A 169 7.40 6.70 -9.00
N ASN A 170 6.94 7.48 -8.02
CA ASN A 170 7.63 7.67 -6.74
C ASN A 170 7.82 6.36 -5.97
N ILE A 171 6.78 5.51 -5.90
CA ILE A 171 6.83 4.20 -5.27
C ILE A 171 7.86 3.31 -5.98
N LEU A 172 7.80 3.24 -7.32
CA LEU A 172 8.67 2.35 -8.11
C LEU A 172 10.15 2.71 -8.00
N VAL A 173 10.50 4.00 -7.90
CA VAL A 173 11.90 4.46 -7.84
C VAL A 173 12.49 4.49 -6.44
N TYR A 174 11.70 4.22 -5.38
CA TYR A 174 12.17 4.28 -4.00
C TYR A 174 13.42 3.42 -3.74
N TRP A 175 13.52 2.26 -4.41
CA TRP A 175 14.68 1.37 -4.36
C TRP A 175 16.01 2.01 -4.80
N SER A 176 15.97 3.15 -5.49
CA SER A 176 17.17 3.88 -5.91
C SER A 176 17.86 4.62 -4.76
N GLY A 177 17.19 4.84 -3.62
CA GLY A 177 17.76 5.54 -2.45
C GLY A 177 17.92 7.06 -2.60
N TYR A 178 17.60 7.63 -3.78
CA TYR A 178 17.75 9.06 -4.08
C TYR A 178 16.41 9.81 -4.16
N THR A 179 15.31 9.16 -3.84
CA THR A 179 13.98 9.75 -3.96
C THR A 179 13.33 10.00 -2.61
N VAL A 180 12.62 11.12 -2.53
CA VAL A 180 11.81 11.45 -1.35
C VAL A 180 10.65 10.47 -1.27
N ARG A 181 10.51 9.80 -0.13
CA ARG A 181 9.40 8.86 0.13
C ARG A 181 8.05 9.58 0.06
N CYS A 182 7.12 9.05 -0.73
CA CYS A 182 5.71 9.41 -0.65
C CYS A 182 5.04 8.55 0.43
N PHE A 183 4.67 9.16 1.55
CA PHE A 183 4.00 8.45 2.65
C PHE A 183 2.55 8.09 2.34
N GLY A 184 1.86 8.90 1.54
CA GLY A 184 0.43 8.74 1.37
C GLY A 184 -0.25 9.91 0.69
N ILE A 185 -1.57 9.76 0.55
CA ILE A 185 -2.48 10.73 -0.03
C ILE A 185 -3.42 11.22 1.08
N PRO A 186 -3.37 12.51 1.44
CA PRO A 186 -4.31 13.10 2.39
C PRO A 186 -5.74 13.21 1.84
N ASN A 187 -6.74 12.89 2.66
CA ASN A 187 -8.14 13.10 2.38
C ASN A 187 -8.53 14.57 2.60
N ILE A 188 -8.46 15.37 1.55
CA ILE A 188 -8.88 16.77 1.60
C ILE A 188 -10.42 16.83 1.44
N GLN A 189 -11.16 16.61 2.54
CA GLN A 189 -12.63 16.76 2.54
C GLN A 189 -13.10 18.23 2.46
N LYS A 190 -12.18 19.20 2.53
CA LYS A 190 -12.50 20.62 2.39
C LYS A 190 -11.80 21.18 1.18
N GLN A 191 -12.58 21.45 0.13
CA GLN A 191 -12.23 22.49 -0.82
C GLN A 191 -11.81 23.72 0.00
N ILE A 192 -10.53 24.08 -0.05
CA ILE A 192 -10.14 25.45 0.26
C ILE A 192 -10.70 26.26 -0.90
N ILE A 193 -11.97 26.65 -0.77
CA ILE A 193 -12.57 27.68 -1.61
C ILE A 193 -11.86 28.96 -1.18
N SER A 194 -10.91 29.40 -2.00
CA SER A 194 -10.42 30.78 -1.97
C SER A 194 -11.49 31.72 -2.49
#